data_AF-A0A4Q2YBT3-F1
#
_entry.id   AF-A0A4Q2YBT3-F1
#
_cell.length_a   1.000
_cell.length_b   1.000
_cell.length_c   1.000
_cell.angle_alpha   90.00
_cell.angle_beta   90.00
_cell.angle_gamma   90.00
#
_symmetry.space_group_name_H-M   'P 1'
#
loop_
_entity.id
_entity.type
_entity.pdbx_description
1 polymer ?
#
loop_
_entity_poly.entity_id
_entity_poly.type
_entity_poly.pdbx_seq_one_letter_code
_entity_poly.pdbx_strand_id
1 'polypeptide(L)'
;MKNFISTAALALLLVTRGDCADFIRQIQTINGNTVIYDIPIANDSGTVNSQPISSATATFQLYANVPGANNTTKLVKLDEKATGTYMPTVTLQATSEDPHVPARTRADRPYGMKLKVAGMQTDPAVPDYAKTVRMNRSYALYDAVSYQPNGTAGEYADAFSFHQNGEYQSAVTQRLPVASPTKAVGEESFTVYTRTSSGDVQSQLAKATIRIWPVATAEISGIEQDQLFTSAPKNGTLMVKDIYPGAKIYAQIYKGTESLGTVGKILPSTAVAYSDTVEVPQNQALVIGDLESFVDKDGDYTIEMLTITPFNNGAPERLAYVTFKLKRALAVRAMMGTME
;
A
#
# COMPACT_ATOMS: atom_id res chain seq x y z
N MET A 1 42.28 -28.98 34.13
CA MET A 1 42.84 -27.68 34.57
C MET A 1 43.92 -27.32 33.55
N LYS A 2 43.86 -26.26 32.74
CA LYS A 2 43.22 -24.95 32.86
C LYS A 2 42.75 -24.47 31.47
N ASN A 3 41.54 -23.91 31.43
CA ASN A 3 41.03 -23.11 30.32
C ASN A 3 41.81 -21.79 30.26
N PHE A 4 42.32 -21.41 29.09
CA PHE A 4 42.73 -20.03 28.83
C PHE A 4 41.60 -19.33 28.08
N ILE A 5 40.80 -18.57 28.83
CA ILE A 5 39.84 -17.61 28.28
C ILE A 5 40.67 -16.39 27.85
N SER A 6 40.78 -16.17 26.54
CA SER A 6 41.29 -14.91 25.99
C SER A 6 40.13 -13.93 25.94
N THR A 7 40.12 -13.00 26.88
CA THR A 7 39.16 -11.89 26.93
C THR A 7 39.60 -10.85 25.90
N ALA A 8 38.93 -10.79 24.75
CA ALA A 8 39.12 -9.70 23.79
C ALA A 8 38.49 -8.42 24.38
N ALA A 9 39.33 -7.46 24.75
CA ALA A 9 38.90 -6.13 25.17
C ALA A 9 38.41 -5.35 23.94
N LEU A 10 37.09 -5.17 23.83
CA LEU A 10 36.48 -4.27 22.86
C LEU A 10 36.74 -2.83 23.33
N ALA A 11 37.72 -2.16 22.75
CA ALA A 11 37.98 -0.75 22.98
C ALA A 11 36.86 0.08 22.32
N LEU A 12 35.83 0.41 23.08
CA LEU A 12 34.83 1.40 22.68
C LEU A 12 35.44 2.79 22.90
N LEU A 13 35.90 3.44 21.81
CA LEU A 13 36.20 4.87 21.87
C LEU A 13 34.86 5.62 22.04
N LEU A 14 34.58 6.12 23.25
CA LEU A 14 33.52 7.09 23.45
C LEU A 14 33.94 8.42 22.82
N VAL A 15 33.41 8.72 21.64
CA VAL A 15 33.34 10.09 21.14
C VAL A 15 32.18 10.75 21.87
N THR A 16 32.46 11.83 22.60
CA THR A 16 31.45 12.69 23.22
C THR A 16 30.57 13.27 22.11
N ARG A 17 29.29 12.85 22.08
CA ARG A 17 28.27 13.35 21.18
C ARG A 17 27.95 14.82 21.49
N GLY A 18 28.59 15.74 20.78
CA GLY A 18 27.95 17.03 20.45
C GLY A 18 26.78 16.77 19.50
N ASP A 19 25.80 17.66 19.48
CA ASP A 19 24.59 17.62 18.65
C ASP A 19 24.84 16.91 17.31
N CYS A 20 24.32 15.69 17.17
CA CYS A 20 24.78 14.77 16.15
C CYS A 20 24.35 15.30 14.77
N ALA A 21 25.30 15.78 13.97
CA ALA A 21 25.04 16.15 12.58
C ALA A 21 24.66 14.91 11.75
N ASP A 22 23.96 15.13 10.63
CA ASP A 22 23.71 14.07 9.64
C ASP A 22 25.04 13.43 9.21
N PHE A 23 25.03 12.13 8.93
CA PHE A 23 26.27 11.39 8.65
C PHE A 23 26.08 10.26 7.64
N ILE A 24 27.18 9.88 7.02
CA ILE A 24 27.29 8.67 6.21
C ILE A 24 28.02 7.62 7.05
N ARG A 25 27.36 6.50 7.32
CA ARG A 25 27.96 5.33 7.94
C ARG A 25 28.54 4.41 6.88
N GLN A 26 29.85 4.23 6.91
CA GLN A 26 30.55 3.22 6.11
C GLN A 26 30.78 1.96 6.95
N ILE A 27 30.34 0.81 6.46
CA ILE A 27 30.49 -0.51 7.08
C ILE A 27 31.32 -1.38 6.13
N GLN A 28 32.40 -1.96 6.62
CA GLN A 28 33.26 -2.86 5.84
C GLN A 28 33.94 -3.91 6.72
N THR A 29 34.34 -5.03 6.14
CA THR A 29 35.04 -6.11 6.84
C THR A 29 36.55 -6.00 6.66
N ILE A 30 37.28 -5.65 7.72
CA ILE A 30 38.75 -5.52 7.71
C ILE A 30 39.34 -6.64 8.57
N ASN A 31 40.16 -7.51 7.96
CA ASN A 31 40.77 -8.67 8.63
C ASN A 31 39.75 -9.56 9.38
N GLY A 32 38.58 -9.79 8.77
CA GLY A 32 37.50 -10.59 9.36
C GLY A 32 36.66 -9.87 10.44
N ASN A 33 36.97 -8.62 10.76
CA ASN A 33 36.21 -7.83 11.72
C ASN A 33 35.33 -6.80 11.01
N THR A 34 34.08 -6.65 11.44
CA THR A 34 33.23 -5.55 10.98
C THR A 34 33.76 -4.23 11.57
N VAL A 35 34.09 -3.29 10.69
CA VAL A 35 34.52 -1.94 11.05
C VAL A 35 33.47 -0.95 10.56
N ILE A 36 33.10 -0.02 11.43
CA ILE A 36 32.09 1.00 11.20
C ILE A 36 32.74 2.38 11.31
N TYR A 37 32.55 3.22 10.30
CA TYR A 37 32.97 4.62 10.29
C TYR A 37 31.75 5.50 10.12
N ASP A 38 31.44 6.32 11.12
CA ASP A 38 30.41 7.36 11.01
C ASP A 38 31.10 8.66 10.56
N ILE A 39 30.84 9.07 9.32
CA ILE A 39 31.50 10.20 8.67
C ILE A 39 30.51 11.38 8.63
N PRO A 40 30.74 12.43 9.42
CA PRO A 40 29.81 13.56 9.49
C PRO A 40 29.73 14.31 8.16
N ILE A 41 28.53 14.74 7.81
CA ILE A 41 28.30 15.60 6.65
C ILE A 41 28.51 17.04 7.11
N ALA A 42 29.68 17.60 6.78
CA ALA A 42 30.10 18.91 7.27
C ALA A 42 29.61 20.10 6.41
N ASN A 43 28.99 19.84 5.26
CA ASN A 43 28.57 20.89 4.33
C ASN A 43 27.34 20.48 3.48
N ASP A 44 26.64 21.47 2.93
CA ASP A 44 25.48 21.27 2.05
C ASP A 44 25.88 20.82 0.63
N SER A 45 27.18 20.57 0.38
CA SER A 45 27.68 20.17 -0.94
C SER A 45 27.37 18.72 -1.30
N GLY A 46 26.91 17.92 -0.32
CA GLY A 46 26.51 16.52 -0.53
C GLY A 46 27.66 15.56 -0.82
N THR A 47 28.92 15.98 -0.65
CA THR A 47 30.10 15.13 -0.92
C THR A 47 30.89 14.87 0.36
N VAL A 48 31.23 13.60 0.61
CA VAL A 48 31.99 13.15 1.78
C VAL A 48 33.09 12.20 1.32
N ASN A 49 34.30 12.35 1.87
CA ASN A 49 35.39 11.40 1.62
C ASN A 49 35.18 10.13 2.45
N SER A 50 35.06 8.99 1.79
CA SER A 50 35.03 7.69 2.44
C SER A 50 36.38 7.35 3.07
N GLN A 51 36.37 6.51 4.10
CA GLN A 51 37.58 5.82 4.53
C GLN A 51 38.03 4.83 3.44
N PRO A 52 39.33 4.52 3.31
CA PRO A 52 39.82 3.55 2.35
C PRO A 52 39.02 2.24 2.43
N ILE A 53 38.55 1.78 1.27
CA ILE A 53 37.87 0.48 1.15
C ILE A 53 38.97 -0.57 1.12
N SER A 54 39.18 -1.26 2.24
CA SER A 54 40.22 -2.29 2.39
C SER A 54 39.66 -3.72 2.32
N SER A 55 38.34 -3.83 2.20
CA SER A 55 37.58 -5.06 2.03
C SER A 55 37.15 -5.25 0.56
N ALA A 56 36.64 -6.44 0.24
CA ALA A 56 36.07 -6.69 -1.08
C ALA A 56 34.69 -6.01 -1.28
N THR A 57 34.03 -5.60 -0.19
CA THR A 57 32.74 -4.91 -0.19
C THR A 57 32.66 -3.84 0.91
N ALA A 58 32.01 -2.71 0.61
CA ALA A 58 31.66 -1.69 1.61
C ALA A 58 30.22 -1.23 1.43
N THR A 59 29.51 -1.06 2.54
CA THR A 59 28.15 -0.53 2.61
C THR A 59 28.19 0.90 3.14
N PHE A 60 27.49 1.81 2.49
CA PHE A 60 27.32 3.20 2.87
C PHE A 60 25.85 3.42 3.20
N GLN A 61 25.57 3.92 4.40
CA GLN A 61 24.22 4.22 4.87
C GLN A 61 24.13 5.72 5.18
N LEU A 62 23.17 6.40 4.56
CA LEU A 62 22.91 7.80 4.86
C LEU A 62 21.95 7.88 6.05
N TYR A 63 22.35 8.60 7.09
CA TYR A 63 21.52 8.85 8.27
C TYR A 63 21.29 10.35 8.46
N ALA A 64 20.05 10.69 8.80
CA ALA A 64 19.69 12.05 9.18
C ALA A 64 18.93 12.10 10.49
N ASN A 65 19.07 13.21 11.22
CA ASN A 65 18.25 13.49 12.38
C ASN A 65 16.98 14.23 11.97
N VAL A 66 15.85 13.57 12.17
CA VAL A 66 14.54 14.13 11.85
C VAL A 66 13.89 14.64 13.14
N PRO A 67 13.41 15.89 13.19
CA PRO A 67 12.61 16.39 14.31
C PRO A 67 11.36 15.53 14.51
N GLY A 68 11.13 15.12 15.75
CA GLY A 68 9.94 14.41 16.21
C GLY A 68 9.08 15.27 17.12
N ALA A 69 7.95 14.72 17.56
CA ALA A 69 7.09 15.37 18.54
C ALA A 69 7.85 15.64 19.85
N ASN A 70 7.46 16.68 20.58
CA ASN A 70 8.01 17.03 21.90
C ASN A 70 9.52 17.32 21.90
N ASN A 71 10.05 18.01 20.88
CA ASN A 71 11.48 18.34 20.75
C ASN A 71 12.40 17.11 20.79
N THR A 72 11.91 15.95 20.36
CA THR A 72 12.75 14.76 20.18
C THR A 72 13.40 14.79 18.81
N THR A 73 14.58 14.20 18.68
CA THR A 73 15.22 13.93 17.37
C THR A 73 15.30 12.44 17.18
N LYS A 74 14.84 11.96 16.02
CA LYS A 74 14.92 10.56 15.63
C LYS A 74 15.97 10.41 14.55
N LEU A 75 16.95 9.55 14.79
CA LEU A 75 17.90 9.15 13.77
C LEU A 75 17.20 8.20 12.78
N VAL A 76 17.17 8.58 11.50
CA VAL A 76 16.51 7.83 10.43
C VAL A 76 17.51 7.49 9.33
N LYS A 77 17.55 6.22 8.91
CA LYS A 77 18.31 5.82 7.71
C LYS A 77 17.53 6.25 6.48
N LEU A 78 18.11 7.14 5.68
CA LEU A 78 17.50 7.66 4.46
C LEU A 78 17.80 6.80 3.23
N ASP A 79 19.03 6.32 3.10
CA ASP A 79 19.46 5.50 1.96
C ASP A 79 20.56 4.50 2.35
N GLU A 80 20.78 3.51 1.50
CA GLU A 80 21.85 2.53 1.60
C GLU A 80 22.39 2.16 0.21
N LYS A 81 23.70 2.20 0.05
CA LYS A 81 24.41 1.75 -1.16
C LYS A 81 25.53 0.82 -0.77
N ALA A 82 25.70 -0.25 -1.55
CA ALA A 82 26.83 -1.14 -1.39
C ALA A 82 27.69 -1.16 -2.63
N THR A 83 28.99 -1.33 -2.42
CA THR A 83 30.03 -1.28 -3.44
C THR A 83 30.95 -2.49 -3.27
N GLY A 84 31.54 -2.97 -4.36
CA GLY A 84 32.47 -4.09 -4.35
C GLY A 84 32.79 -4.57 -5.76
N THR A 85 33.91 -5.29 -5.91
CA THR A 85 34.51 -5.65 -7.21
C THR A 85 33.63 -6.58 -8.07
N TYR A 86 32.65 -7.28 -7.47
CA TYR A 86 31.76 -8.21 -8.16
C TYR A 86 30.31 -8.10 -7.68
N MET A 87 29.89 -6.90 -7.30
CA MET A 87 28.54 -6.69 -6.79
C MET A 87 27.51 -6.83 -7.91
N PRO A 88 26.52 -7.73 -7.78
CA PRO A 88 25.46 -7.83 -8.76
C PRO A 88 24.62 -6.56 -8.76
N THR A 89 24.23 -6.14 -9.95
CA THR A 89 23.27 -5.05 -10.13
C THR A 89 21.87 -5.62 -10.08
N VAL A 90 21.02 -5.01 -9.26
CA VAL A 90 19.63 -5.41 -9.11
C VAL A 90 18.72 -4.23 -9.37
N THR A 91 17.71 -4.42 -10.22
CA THR A 91 16.57 -3.51 -10.31
C THR A 91 15.32 -4.24 -9.86
N LEU A 92 14.53 -3.59 -9.02
CA LEU A 92 13.30 -4.14 -8.47
C LEU A 92 12.18 -3.13 -8.66
N GLN A 93 11.04 -3.59 -9.16
CA GLN A 93 9.86 -2.76 -9.39
C GLN A 93 8.60 -3.49 -8.93
N ALA A 94 7.77 -2.78 -8.16
CA ALA A 94 6.39 -3.19 -7.91
C ALA A 94 5.49 -2.58 -9.00
N THR A 95 4.52 -3.36 -9.48
CA THR A 95 3.59 -2.98 -10.55
C THR A 95 2.18 -3.40 -10.16
N SER A 96 1.15 -2.68 -10.60
CA SER A 96 -0.25 -3.04 -10.40
C SER A 96 -1.08 -2.59 -11.61
N GLU A 97 -2.38 -2.87 -11.61
CA GLU A 97 -3.31 -2.31 -12.60
C GLU A 97 -3.43 -0.79 -12.48
N ASP A 98 -3.15 -0.21 -11.31
CA ASP A 98 -3.06 1.24 -11.10
C ASP A 98 -1.66 1.74 -11.51
N PRO A 99 -1.54 2.61 -12.55
CA PRO A 99 -0.25 3.11 -13.01
C PRO A 99 0.40 4.16 -12.08
N HIS A 100 -0.20 4.46 -10.92
CA HIS A 100 0.30 5.46 -9.97
C HIS A 100 1.73 5.18 -9.45
N VAL A 101 2.47 6.26 -9.19
CA VAL A 101 3.82 6.23 -8.63
C VAL A 101 3.86 7.10 -7.37
N PRO A 102 4.22 6.56 -6.19
CA PRO A 102 4.66 5.18 -5.92
C PRO A 102 3.55 4.14 -6.10
N ALA A 103 3.92 2.90 -6.42
CA ALA A 103 2.98 1.84 -6.74
C ALA A 103 1.96 1.61 -5.60
N ARG A 104 0.69 1.43 -5.98
CA ARG A 104 -0.40 1.11 -5.07
C ARG A 104 -1.37 0.13 -5.71
N THR A 105 -2.12 -0.62 -4.90
CA THR A 105 -3.12 -1.59 -5.37
C THR A 105 -4.29 -1.67 -4.39
N ARG A 106 -5.40 -2.27 -4.81
CA ARG A 106 -6.53 -2.58 -3.94
C ARG A 106 -6.33 -3.97 -3.30
N ALA A 107 -6.84 -4.17 -2.09
CA ALA A 107 -6.51 -5.33 -1.26
C ALA A 107 -6.99 -6.68 -1.83
N ASP A 108 -7.96 -6.68 -2.73
CA ASP A 108 -8.47 -7.81 -3.50
C ASP A 108 -7.77 -8.01 -4.86
N ARG A 109 -6.85 -7.12 -5.24
CA ARG A 109 -6.19 -7.12 -6.56
C ARG A 109 -4.76 -7.65 -6.44
N PRO A 110 -4.36 -8.60 -7.31
CA PRO A 110 -2.97 -8.99 -7.37
C PRO A 110 -2.11 -7.83 -7.88
N TYR A 111 -0.84 -7.86 -7.54
CA TYR A 111 0.16 -6.93 -8.04
C TYR A 111 1.38 -7.71 -8.54
N GLY A 112 2.16 -7.12 -9.43
CA GLY A 112 3.34 -7.73 -10.01
C GLY A 112 4.62 -7.28 -9.33
N MET A 113 5.55 -8.21 -9.13
CA MET A 113 6.94 -7.91 -8.76
C MET A 113 7.86 -8.26 -9.91
N LYS A 114 8.64 -7.29 -10.37
CA LYS A 114 9.64 -7.46 -11.43
C LYS A 114 11.03 -7.26 -10.85
N LEU A 115 11.84 -8.31 -10.91
CA LEU A 115 13.23 -8.33 -10.47
C LEU A 115 14.12 -8.59 -11.69
N LYS A 116 15.16 -7.78 -11.87
CA LYS A 116 16.23 -8.04 -12.82
C LYS A 116 17.54 -8.10 -12.06
N VAL A 117 18.29 -9.18 -12.27
CA VAL A 117 19.61 -9.40 -11.69
C VAL A 117 20.64 -9.53 -12.80
N ALA A 118 21.71 -8.78 -12.70
CA ALA A 118 22.84 -8.80 -13.63
C ALA A 118 24.17 -8.78 -12.88
N GLY A 119 25.24 -9.26 -13.52
CA GLY A 119 26.60 -9.21 -12.96
C GLY A 119 26.91 -10.25 -11.88
N MET A 120 26.00 -11.18 -11.58
CA MET A 120 26.35 -12.34 -10.75
C MET A 120 27.39 -13.21 -11.45
N GLN A 121 28.36 -13.65 -10.67
CA GLN A 121 29.49 -14.48 -11.09
C GLN A 121 29.15 -15.97 -10.96
N THR A 122 29.72 -16.78 -11.84
CA THR A 122 29.59 -18.25 -11.81
C THR A 122 30.87 -18.96 -11.37
N ASP A 123 31.99 -18.23 -11.26
CA ASP A 123 33.26 -18.78 -10.84
C ASP A 123 33.19 -19.26 -9.38
N PRO A 124 33.44 -20.54 -9.08
CA PRO A 124 33.43 -21.03 -7.70
C PRO A 124 34.46 -20.35 -6.80
N ALA A 125 35.52 -19.75 -7.35
CA ALA A 125 36.56 -19.04 -6.61
C ALA A 125 36.13 -17.65 -6.10
N VAL A 126 35.03 -17.08 -6.62
CA VAL A 126 34.53 -15.79 -6.14
C VAL A 126 33.68 -15.95 -4.86
N PRO A 127 33.61 -14.91 -4.02
CA PRO A 127 32.81 -14.94 -2.79
C PRO A 127 31.30 -15.09 -3.03
N ASP A 128 30.56 -15.57 -2.02
CA ASP A 128 29.12 -15.85 -2.11
C ASP A 128 28.26 -14.63 -2.44
N TYR A 129 28.66 -13.43 -1.99
CA TYR A 129 27.94 -12.19 -2.30
C TYR A 129 27.92 -11.86 -3.79
N ALA A 130 28.86 -12.42 -4.57
CA ALA A 130 28.92 -12.26 -6.01
C ALA A 130 28.11 -13.32 -6.77
N LYS A 131 27.70 -14.41 -6.09
CA LYS A 131 27.06 -15.58 -6.71
C LYS A 131 25.56 -15.67 -6.43
N THR A 132 25.06 -14.98 -5.41
CA THR A 132 23.67 -15.12 -4.96
C THR A 132 23.13 -13.84 -4.36
N VAL A 133 21.89 -13.53 -4.70
CA VAL A 133 21.09 -12.49 -4.04
C VAL A 133 19.91 -13.11 -3.32
N ARG A 134 19.52 -12.52 -2.20
CA ARG A 134 18.39 -12.95 -1.38
C ARG A 134 17.35 -11.84 -1.36
N MET A 135 16.07 -12.18 -1.54
CA MET A 135 14.96 -11.26 -1.40
C MET A 135 14.13 -11.65 -0.17
N ASN A 136 13.89 -10.68 0.71
CA ASN A 136 12.95 -10.79 1.81
C ASN A 136 11.73 -9.91 1.55
N ARG A 137 10.59 -10.31 2.11
CA ARG A 137 9.36 -9.51 2.11
C ARG A 137 9.09 -9.00 3.52
N SER A 138 8.68 -7.75 3.64
CA SER A 138 8.25 -7.14 4.89
C SER A 138 6.96 -6.35 4.71
N TYR A 139 6.32 -5.99 5.81
CA TYR A 139 5.09 -5.21 5.81
C TYR A 139 5.11 -4.13 6.89
N ALA A 140 4.31 -3.09 6.66
CA ALA A 140 3.89 -2.14 7.68
C ALA A 140 2.38 -1.92 7.56
N LEU A 141 1.68 -1.94 8.68
CA LEU A 141 0.24 -1.71 8.74
C LEU A 141 -0.04 -0.23 8.94
N TYR A 142 -1.12 0.22 8.33
CA TYR A 142 -1.64 1.56 8.50
C TYR A 142 -2.90 1.51 9.38
N ASP A 143 -3.23 2.62 10.00
CA ASP A 143 -4.50 2.82 10.69
C ASP A 143 -5.63 2.89 9.65
N ALA A 144 -6.72 2.15 9.89
CA ALA A 144 -7.80 1.97 8.92
C ALA A 144 -8.69 3.22 8.75
N VAL A 145 -8.53 4.24 9.60
CA VAL A 145 -9.35 5.46 9.55
C VAL A 145 -8.55 6.63 8.96
N SER A 146 -7.33 6.85 9.44
CA SER A 146 -6.44 7.92 8.98
C SER A 146 -5.61 7.53 7.76
N TYR A 147 -5.53 6.23 7.45
CA TYR A 147 -4.70 5.67 6.39
C TYR A 147 -3.21 6.02 6.53
N GLN A 148 -2.75 6.25 7.76
CA GLN A 148 -1.35 6.55 8.10
C GLN A 148 -0.67 5.35 8.77
N PRO A 149 0.66 5.21 8.68
CA PRO A 149 1.40 4.16 9.39
C PRO A 149 1.07 4.14 10.89
N ASN A 150 0.71 2.97 11.43
CA ASN A 150 0.35 2.82 12.84
C ASN A 150 1.50 2.28 13.73
N GLY A 151 2.67 2.04 13.13
CA GLY A 151 3.85 1.52 13.80
C GLY A 151 3.94 -0.02 13.88
N THR A 152 2.88 -0.74 13.53
CA THR A 152 2.91 -2.21 13.44
C THR A 152 3.58 -2.63 12.14
N ALA A 153 4.70 -3.35 12.24
CA ALA A 153 5.47 -3.82 11.10
C ALA A 153 6.10 -5.18 11.41
N GLY A 154 6.49 -5.90 10.36
CA GLY A 154 7.17 -7.17 10.50
C GLY A 154 7.75 -7.69 9.19
N GLU A 155 8.42 -8.83 9.29
CA GLU A 155 8.94 -9.56 8.14
C GLU A 155 8.15 -10.86 7.96
N TYR A 156 7.97 -11.26 6.70
CA TYR A 156 7.42 -12.56 6.39
C TYR A 156 8.50 -13.62 6.53
N ALA A 157 8.08 -14.85 6.84
CA ALA A 157 9.00 -15.99 6.90
C ALA A 157 9.49 -16.46 5.51
N ASP A 158 8.91 -15.93 4.43
CA ASP A 158 9.36 -16.27 3.08
C ASP A 158 10.67 -15.54 2.73
N ALA A 159 11.54 -16.28 2.07
CA ALA A 159 12.79 -15.76 1.54
C ALA A 159 13.07 -16.45 0.21
N PHE A 160 13.46 -15.66 -0.78
CA PHE A 160 13.77 -16.13 -2.12
C PHE A 160 15.26 -15.95 -2.37
N SER A 161 15.90 -16.96 -2.95
CA SER A 161 17.32 -16.88 -3.34
C SER A 161 17.43 -17.05 -4.84
N PHE A 162 18.24 -16.20 -5.47
CA PHE A 162 18.46 -16.21 -6.91
C PHE A 162 19.95 -16.46 -7.18
N HIS A 163 20.23 -17.46 -8.01
CA HIS A 163 21.57 -17.99 -8.26
C HIS A 163 22.05 -17.77 -9.71
N GLN A 164 21.26 -17.07 -10.53
CA GLN A 164 21.59 -16.82 -11.94
C GLN A 164 21.12 -15.43 -12.37
N ASN A 165 21.85 -14.82 -13.30
CA ASN A 165 21.41 -13.57 -13.91
C ASN A 165 20.10 -13.81 -14.69
N GLY A 166 19.24 -12.79 -14.73
CA GLY A 166 17.98 -12.91 -15.44
C GLY A 166 16.91 -11.92 -14.99
N GLU A 167 15.77 -12.02 -15.65
CA GLU A 167 14.55 -11.30 -15.30
C GLU A 167 13.56 -12.29 -14.69
N TYR A 168 12.97 -11.89 -13.56
CA TYR A 168 12.04 -12.67 -12.78
C TYR A 168 10.79 -11.83 -12.57
N GLN A 169 9.63 -12.43 -12.82
CA GLN A 169 8.35 -11.79 -12.61
C GLN A 169 7.40 -12.75 -11.90
N SER A 170 6.68 -12.24 -10.90
CA SER A 170 5.61 -12.98 -10.25
C SER A 170 4.40 -12.07 -10.03
N ALA A 171 3.21 -12.66 -10.08
CA ALA A 171 2.01 -12.06 -9.53
C ALA A 171 1.92 -12.43 -8.05
N VAL A 172 1.58 -11.46 -7.22
CA VAL A 172 1.54 -11.55 -5.77
C VAL A 172 0.20 -11.00 -5.28
N THR A 173 -0.41 -11.71 -4.33
CA THR A 173 -1.52 -11.18 -3.55
C THR A 173 -0.98 -10.67 -2.22
N GLN A 174 -1.57 -9.59 -1.71
CA GLN A 174 -1.23 -9.06 -0.39
C GLN A 174 -1.42 -10.11 0.71
N ARG A 175 -0.58 -10.06 1.74
CA ARG A 175 -0.62 -10.96 2.91
C ARG A 175 -0.52 -10.16 4.20
N LEU A 176 -1.04 -8.94 4.24
CA LEU A 176 -1.03 -8.12 5.46
C LEU A 176 -1.76 -8.89 6.58
N PRO A 177 -1.18 -8.97 7.80
CA PRO A 177 -1.76 -9.75 8.89
C PRO A 177 -2.95 -9.02 9.53
N VAL A 178 -4.08 -8.99 8.81
CA VAL A 178 -5.34 -8.37 9.23
C VAL A 178 -6.47 -9.41 9.24
N ALA A 179 -7.52 -9.14 10.02
CA ALA A 179 -8.65 -10.06 10.16
C ALA A 179 -9.45 -10.24 8.85
N SER A 180 -9.60 -9.16 8.07
CA SER A 180 -10.31 -9.20 6.79
C SER A 180 -9.36 -8.80 5.66
N PRO A 181 -8.97 -9.72 4.76
CA PRO A 181 -8.05 -9.44 3.67
C PRO A 181 -8.52 -8.32 2.74
N THR A 182 -9.83 -8.18 2.51
CA THR A 182 -10.38 -7.11 1.65
C THR A 182 -10.37 -5.73 2.31
N LYS A 183 -10.15 -5.68 3.63
CA LYS A 183 -10.02 -4.44 4.41
C LYS A 183 -8.58 -4.19 4.86
N ALA A 184 -7.61 -4.85 4.23
CA ALA A 184 -6.21 -4.63 4.51
C ALA A 184 -5.78 -3.21 4.12
N VAL A 185 -5.03 -2.56 5.01
CA VAL A 185 -4.48 -1.20 4.82
C VAL A 185 -3.04 -1.21 5.27
N GLY A 186 -2.12 -0.83 4.38
CA GLY A 186 -0.70 -0.81 4.71
C GLY A 186 0.19 -0.80 3.48
N GLU A 187 1.40 -1.29 3.66
CA GLU A 187 2.37 -1.48 2.59
C GLU A 187 3.10 -2.81 2.73
N GLU A 188 3.51 -3.34 1.59
CA GLU A 188 4.44 -4.45 1.53
C GLU A 188 5.70 -4.00 0.80
N SER A 189 6.85 -4.42 1.31
CA SER A 189 8.15 -4.12 0.74
C SER A 189 8.88 -5.40 0.38
N PHE A 190 9.52 -5.38 -0.77
CA PHE A 190 10.45 -6.41 -1.21
C PHE A 190 11.83 -5.80 -1.21
N THR A 191 12.74 -6.41 -0.47
CA THR A 191 14.10 -5.92 -0.33
C THR A 191 15.07 -7.02 -0.75
N VAL A 192 15.92 -6.69 -1.71
CA VAL A 192 16.97 -7.59 -2.20
C VAL A 192 18.26 -7.23 -1.51
N TYR A 193 18.93 -8.24 -0.98
CA TYR A 193 20.20 -8.15 -0.29
C TYR A 193 21.25 -8.99 -0.99
N THR A 194 22.51 -8.63 -0.81
CA THR A 194 23.61 -9.57 -1.03
C THR A 194 23.51 -10.73 -0.05
N ARG A 195 23.81 -11.95 -0.53
CA ARG A 195 23.99 -13.09 0.37
C ARG A 195 25.44 -13.12 0.83
N THR A 196 25.66 -13.03 2.13
CA THR A 196 26.98 -13.15 2.71
C THR A 196 27.13 -14.48 3.47
N SER A 197 28.38 -14.87 3.76
CA SER A 197 28.68 -15.96 4.69
C SER A 197 28.09 -15.66 6.07
N SER A 198 27.82 -16.70 6.86
CA SER A 198 27.19 -16.56 8.19
C SER A 198 27.98 -15.55 9.06
N GLY A 199 27.33 -14.45 9.47
CA GLY A 199 27.89 -13.42 10.34
C GLY A 199 28.30 -12.11 9.66
N ASP A 200 28.35 -12.07 8.33
CA ASP A 200 28.69 -10.87 7.56
C ASP A 200 27.49 -9.94 7.35
N VAL A 201 27.74 -8.63 7.29
CA VAL A 201 26.72 -7.59 7.06
C VAL A 201 26.13 -7.74 5.66
N GLN A 202 24.82 -8.01 5.59
CA GLN A 202 24.08 -7.99 4.33
C GLN A 202 23.87 -6.57 3.86
N SER A 203 24.06 -6.36 2.55
CA SER A 203 23.85 -5.06 1.92
C SER A 203 22.58 -5.06 1.11
N GLN A 204 21.73 -4.05 1.29
CA GLN A 204 20.57 -3.81 0.43
C GLN A 204 21.05 -3.41 -0.97
N LEU A 205 20.58 -4.14 -1.98
CA LEU A 205 20.84 -3.88 -3.40
C LEU A 205 19.69 -3.10 -4.06
N ALA A 206 18.46 -3.45 -3.71
CA ALA A 206 17.26 -2.82 -4.24
C ALA A 206 16.08 -2.98 -3.27
N LYS A 207 15.15 -2.03 -3.29
CA LYS A 207 13.88 -2.10 -2.57
C LYS A 207 12.76 -1.59 -3.46
N ALA A 208 11.63 -2.27 -3.45
CA ALA A 208 10.39 -1.76 -4.00
C ALA A 208 9.27 -1.94 -2.96
N THR A 209 8.39 -0.96 -2.90
CA THR A 209 7.28 -0.91 -1.96
C THR A 209 5.99 -0.71 -2.74
N ILE A 210 4.92 -1.38 -2.30
CA ILE A 210 3.58 -1.18 -2.81
C ILE A 210 2.62 -0.89 -1.66
N ARG A 211 1.80 0.15 -1.84
CA ARG A 211 0.71 0.46 -0.90
C ARG A 211 -0.52 -0.37 -1.22
N ILE A 212 -1.21 -0.81 -0.19
CA ILE A 212 -2.40 -1.67 -0.27
C ILE A 212 -3.55 -0.92 0.37
N TRP A 213 -4.60 -0.70 -0.41
CA TRP A 213 -5.80 0.01 0.02
C TRP A 213 -7.02 -0.91 0.11
N PRO A 214 -7.91 -0.68 1.07
CA PRO A 214 -9.08 -1.52 1.28
C PRO A 214 -10.06 -1.46 0.09
N VAL A 215 -10.90 -2.47 -0.03
CA VAL A 215 -12.03 -2.48 -0.96
C VAL A 215 -13.12 -1.56 -0.43
N ALA A 216 -13.60 -0.65 -1.28
CA ALA A 216 -14.68 0.27 -0.96
C ALA A 216 -15.95 -0.48 -0.52
N THR A 217 -16.71 0.13 0.38
CA THR A 217 -18.03 -0.38 0.81
C THR A 217 -19.03 0.77 0.83
N ALA A 218 -20.29 0.48 0.52
CA ALA A 218 -21.35 1.47 0.58
C ALA A 218 -22.54 0.96 1.39
N GLU A 219 -23.27 1.88 2.00
CA GLU A 219 -24.55 1.65 2.67
C GLU A 219 -25.56 2.66 2.14
N ILE A 220 -26.76 2.18 1.81
CA ILE A 220 -27.91 2.99 1.42
C ILE A 220 -28.86 3.04 2.61
N SER A 221 -29.24 4.23 3.06
CA SER A 221 -30.14 4.42 4.20
C SER A 221 -31.33 5.29 3.82
N GLY A 222 -32.42 5.20 4.58
CA GLY A 222 -33.64 5.98 4.35
C GLY A 222 -34.55 5.45 3.22
N ILE A 223 -34.13 4.38 2.56
CA ILE A 223 -34.92 3.60 1.59
C ILE A 223 -34.65 2.14 1.92
N GLU A 224 -35.68 1.40 2.31
CA GLU A 224 -35.55 -0.01 2.67
C GLU A 224 -35.91 -0.94 1.51
N GLN A 225 -35.33 -2.13 1.54
CA GLN A 225 -35.60 -3.17 0.55
C GLN A 225 -37.10 -3.52 0.54
N ASP A 226 -37.68 -3.58 -0.65
CA ASP A 226 -39.08 -3.88 -0.92
C ASP A 226 -40.10 -2.90 -0.31
N GLN A 227 -39.64 -1.78 0.25
CA GLN A 227 -40.51 -0.78 0.87
C GLN A 227 -41.47 -0.18 -0.16
N LEU A 228 -42.76 -0.13 0.19
CA LEU A 228 -43.79 0.50 -0.62
C LEU A 228 -43.87 2.00 -0.32
N PHE A 229 -43.71 2.81 -1.36
CA PHE A 229 -43.89 4.25 -1.31
C PHE A 229 -45.06 4.69 -2.19
N THR A 230 -45.79 5.70 -1.72
CA THR A 230 -46.87 6.36 -2.47
C THR A 230 -46.43 7.64 -3.17
N SER A 231 -45.17 8.06 -2.97
CA SER A 231 -44.48 9.18 -3.63
C SER A 231 -42.98 8.88 -3.65
N ALA A 232 -42.15 9.58 -4.43
CA ALA A 232 -40.72 9.28 -4.43
C ALA A 232 -40.10 9.48 -3.03
N PRO A 233 -39.19 8.58 -2.59
CA PRO A 233 -38.50 8.75 -1.32
C PRO A 233 -37.72 10.08 -1.28
N LYS A 234 -37.71 10.75 -0.12
CA LYS A 234 -37.08 12.08 0.04
C LYS A 234 -35.83 12.10 0.92
N ASN A 235 -35.59 11.04 1.69
CA ASN A 235 -34.59 11.01 2.76
C ASN A 235 -33.47 9.99 2.51
N GLY A 236 -33.26 9.58 1.26
CA GLY A 236 -32.24 8.61 0.92
C GLY A 236 -30.83 9.19 1.13
N THR A 237 -29.94 8.44 1.76
CA THR A 237 -28.52 8.79 1.89
C THR A 237 -27.63 7.62 1.48
N LEU A 238 -26.40 7.94 1.09
CA LEU A 238 -25.36 6.98 0.75
C LEU A 238 -24.12 7.26 1.61
N MET A 239 -23.69 6.26 2.34
CA MET A 239 -22.43 6.28 3.08
C MET A 239 -21.43 5.39 2.38
N VAL A 240 -20.42 5.98 1.77
CA VAL A 240 -19.37 5.25 1.06
C VAL A 240 -18.08 5.37 1.85
N LYS A 241 -17.46 4.23 2.14
CA LYS A 241 -16.19 4.13 2.84
C LYS A 241 -15.11 3.54 1.94
N ASP A 242 -13.87 3.88 2.23
CA ASP A 242 -12.69 3.30 1.58
C ASP A 242 -12.68 3.53 0.06
N ILE A 243 -13.14 4.69 -0.41
CA ILE A 243 -13.15 5.06 -1.83
C ILE A 243 -11.70 5.08 -2.33
N TYR A 244 -11.40 4.23 -3.30
CA TYR A 244 -10.05 4.10 -3.84
C TYR A 244 -9.55 5.44 -4.42
N PRO A 245 -8.26 5.79 -4.26
CA PRO A 245 -7.68 6.95 -4.91
C PRO A 245 -7.93 7.00 -6.43
N GLY A 246 -8.24 8.19 -6.98
CA GLY A 246 -8.56 8.32 -8.41
C GLY A 246 -9.92 7.73 -8.83
N ALA A 247 -10.70 7.18 -7.90
CA ALA A 247 -11.99 6.56 -8.24
C ALA A 247 -13.07 7.60 -8.57
N LYS A 248 -14.04 7.15 -9.37
CA LYS A 248 -15.31 7.84 -9.58
C LYS A 248 -16.42 7.03 -8.95
N ILE A 249 -17.26 7.67 -8.15
CA ILE A 249 -18.40 7.03 -7.51
C ILE A 249 -19.68 7.73 -7.93
N TYR A 250 -20.76 6.98 -8.08
CA TYR A 250 -22.09 7.53 -8.33
C TYR A 250 -23.15 6.50 -8.02
N ALA A 251 -24.36 6.97 -7.70
CA ALA A 251 -25.54 6.13 -7.73
C ALA A 251 -26.27 6.25 -9.06
N GLN A 252 -26.87 5.15 -9.49
CA GLN A 252 -27.80 5.12 -10.61
C GLN A 252 -29.15 4.57 -10.16
N ILE A 253 -30.21 4.96 -10.87
CA ILE A 253 -31.56 4.43 -10.68
C ILE A 253 -32.13 3.86 -11.98
N TYR A 254 -32.83 2.75 -11.89
CA TYR A 254 -33.55 2.14 -13.01
C TYR A 254 -34.83 1.44 -12.53
N LYS A 255 -35.75 1.23 -13.47
CA LYS A 255 -36.99 0.48 -13.22
C LYS A 255 -36.74 -1.02 -13.30
N GLY A 256 -37.27 -1.77 -12.34
CA GLY A 256 -37.11 -3.21 -12.20
C GLY A 256 -36.36 -3.58 -10.92
N THR A 257 -36.23 -4.90 -10.70
CA THR A 257 -35.40 -5.48 -9.65
C THR A 257 -33.91 -5.40 -10.02
N GLU A 258 -33.05 -5.62 -9.04
CA GLU A 258 -31.61 -5.53 -9.22
C GLU A 258 -31.09 -6.53 -10.27
N SER A 259 -30.19 -6.08 -11.13
CA SER A 259 -29.50 -6.93 -12.10
C SER A 259 -28.14 -6.34 -12.45
N LEU A 260 -27.08 -7.17 -12.34
CA LEU A 260 -25.70 -6.72 -12.59
C LEU A 260 -25.53 -6.27 -14.04
N GLY A 261 -24.85 -5.14 -14.23
CA GLY A 261 -24.61 -4.56 -15.56
C GLY A 261 -25.79 -3.78 -16.13
N THR A 262 -26.90 -3.64 -15.40
CA THR A 262 -28.00 -2.75 -15.82
C THR A 262 -27.53 -1.31 -15.88
N VAL A 263 -27.80 -0.62 -16.97
CA VAL A 263 -27.47 0.80 -17.12
C VAL A 263 -28.70 1.63 -16.78
N GLY A 264 -28.61 2.36 -15.67
CA GLY A 264 -29.65 3.28 -15.22
C GLY A 264 -29.36 4.73 -15.54
N LYS A 265 -30.17 5.62 -14.97
CA LYS A 265 -29.90 7.06 -14.95
C LYS A 265 -29.05 7.40 -13.75
N ILE A 266 -27.94 8.12 -13.95
CA ILE A 266 -27.09 8.61 -12.86
C ILE A 266 -27.85 9.66 -12.06
N LEU A 267 -27.78 9.56 -10.73
CA LEU A 267 -28.30 10.55 -9.79
C LEU A 267 -27.24 11.64 -9.58
N PRO A 268 -27.40 12.85 -10.15
CA PRO A 268 -26.32 13.84 -10.20
C PRO A 268 -25.80 14.28 -8.84
N SER A 269 -26.65 14.30 -7.81
CA SER A 269 -26.28 14.67 -6.43
C SER A 269 -25.33 13.68 -5.76
N THR A 270 -25.08 12.52 -6.38
CA THR A 270 -24.26 11.43 -5.84
C THR A 270 -22.96 11.22 -6.62
N ALA A 271 -22.77 11.91 -7.74
CA ALA A 271 -21.60 11.73 -8.59
C ALA A 271 -20.40 12.49 -8.05
N VAL A 272 -19.36 11.77 -7.66
CA VAL A 272 -18.08 12.32 -7.16
C VAL A 272 -16.92 11.66 -7.90
N ALA A 273 -15.93 12.46 -8.27
CA ALA A 273 -14.70 11.98 -8.87
C ALA A 273 -13.50 12.50 -8.07
N TYR A 274 -12.60 11.60 -7.70
CA TYR A 274 -11.32 11.95 -7.10
C TYR A 274 -10.23 11.94 -8.17
N SER A 275 -9.26 12.85 -8.05
CA SER A 275 -8.09 12.88 -8.91
C SER A 275 -7.06 11.83 -8.50
N ASP A 276 -6.18 11.48 -9.43
CA ASP A 276 -5.08 10.54 -9.17
C ASP A 276 -4.05 11.08 -8.18
N THR A 277 -4.03 12.41 -7.96
CA THR A 277 -3.19 13.09 -6.96
C THR A 277 -3.64 12.85 -5.52
N VAL A 278 -4.84 12.32 -5.31
CA VAL A 278 -5.26 11.83 -3.98
C VAL A 278 -4.44 10.58 -3.69
N GLU A 279 -3.76 10.54 -2.55
CA GLU A 279 -2.82 9.43 -2.23
C GLU A 279 -3.45 8.33 -1.39
N VAL A 280 -4.51 8.65 -0.64
CA VAL A 280 -5.14 7.76 0.34
C VAL A 280 -6.65 7.66 0.11
N PRO A 281 -7.29 6.55 0.52
CA PRO A 281 -8.72 6.39 0.36
C PRO A 281 -9.55 7.50 1.02
N GLN A 282 -10.75 7.73 0.50
CA GLN A 282 -11.68 8.76 0.98
C GLN A 282 -12.98 8.15 1.49
N ASN A 283 -13.65 8.86 2.38
CA ASN A 283 -14.98 8.50 2.86
C ASN A 283 -15.95 9.62 2.49
N GLN A 284 -17.16 9.27 2.05
CA GLN A 284 -18.14 10.24 1.57
C GLN A 284 -19.53 9.91 2.07
N ALA A 285 -20.23 10.96 2.54
CA ALA A 285 -21.67 10.95 2.74
C ALA A 285 -22.32 11.73 1.59
N LEU A 286 -23.32 11.13 0.94
CA LEU A 286 -24.05 11.74 -0.17
C LEU A 286 -25.55 11.68 0.10
N VAL A 287 -26.26 12.67 -0.40
CA VAL A 287 -27.73 12.71 -0.34
C VAL A 287 -28.28 12.25 -1.68
N ILE A 288 -29.25 11.36 -1.63
CA ILE A 288 -30.03 10.93 -2.80
C ILE A 288 -31.11 11.99 -3.04
N GLY A 289 -30.78 12.95 -3.90
CA GLY A 289 -31.65 14.08 -4.23
C GLY A 289 -32.54 13.81 -5.44
N ASP A 290 -33.67 14.51 -5.48
CA ASP A 290 -34.56 14.63 -6.65
C ASP A 290 -35.02 13.31 -7.28
N LEU A 291 -35.32 12.27 -6.49
CA LEU A 291 -35.78 10.98 -7.04
C LEU A 291 -37.06 11.10 -7.87
N GLU A 292 -37.92 12.08 -7.58
CA GLU A 292 -39.21 12.28 -8.26
C GLU A 292 -39.04 12.46 -9.78
N SER A 293 -37.96 13.10 -10.23
CA SER A 293 -37.67 13.29 -11.66
C SER A 293 -37.22 12.00 -12.38
N PHE A 294 -36.89 10.95 -11.62
CA PHE A 294 -36.44 9.66 -12.13
C PHE A 294 -37.48 8.54 -12.03
N VAL A 295 -38.52 8.70 -11.21
CA VAL A 295 -39.56 7.68 -10.96
C VAL A 295 -40.95 8.17 -11.36
N ASP A 296 -41.25 8.17 -12.65
CA ASP A 296 -42.49 8.77 -13.20
C ASP A 296 -43.72 7.83 -13.17
N LYS A 297 -43.52 6.53 -12.99
CA LYS A 297 -44.59 5.52 -13.06
C LYS A 297 -44.58 4.57 -11.87
N ASP A 298 -45.73 3.95 -11.59
CA ASP A 298 -45.80 2.86 -10.63
C ASP A 298 -44.92 1.67 -11.08
N GLY A 299 -44.34 0.97 -10.11
CA GLY A 299 -43.49 -0.21 -10.31
C GLY A 299 -42.33 -0.29 -9.32
N ASP A 300 -41.49 -1.29 -9.53
CA ASP A 300 -40.29 -1.50 -8.75
C ASP A 300 -39.14 -0.69 -9.32
N TYR A 301 -38.31 -0.11 -8.47
CA TYR A 301 -37.14 0.69 -8.84
C TYR A 301 -35.95 0.25 -8.01
N THR A 302 -34.80 0.14 -8.66
CA THR A 302 -33.53 -0.18 -8.01
C THR A 302 -32.61 1.03 -8.06
N ILE A 303 -32.01 1.37 -6.92
CA ILE A 303 -30.88 2.28 -6.82
C ILE A 303 -29.63 1.44 -6.59
N GLU A 304 -28.58 1.68 -7.37
CA GLU A 304 -27.29 1.02 -7.21
C GLU A 304 -26.19 2.04 -7.00
N MET A 305 -25.34 1.80 -6.00
CA MET A 305 -24.11 2.54 -5.79
C MET A 305 -22.97 1.85 -6.55
N LEU A 306 -22.30 2.60 -7.42
CA LEU A 306 -21.22 2.11 -8.27
C LEU A 306 -19.90 2.85 -7.99
N THR A 307 -18.79 2.15 -8.18
CA THR A 307 -17.45 2.73 -8.21
C THR A 307 -16.75 2.36 -9.51
N ILE A 308 -16.00 3.29 -10.07
CA ILE A 308 -15.08 3.07 -11.18
C ILE A 308 -13.68 3.31 -10.63
N THR A 309 -12.82 2.32 -10.75
CA THR A 309 -11.43 2.35 -10.30
C THR A 309 -10.49 2.05 -11.47
N PRO A 310 -9.17 2.24 -11.34
CA PRO A 310 -8.21 1.81 -12.36
C PRO A 310 -8.24 0.31 -12.64
N PHE A 311 -8.80 -0.48 -11.72
CA PHE A 311 -8.92 -1.93 -11.84
C PHE A 311 -10.03 -2.35 -12.81
N ASN A 312 -9.99 -3.61 -13.25
CA ASN A 312 -11.04 -4.20 -14.07
C ASN A 312 -11.32 -3.42 -15.38
N ASN A 313 -10.26 -2.86 -15.98
CA ASN A 313 -10.31 -2.02 -17.17
C ASN A 313 -11.24 -0.79 -17.02
N GLY A 314 -11.43 -0.27 -15.81
CA GLY A 314 -12.31 0.87 -15.56
C GLY A 314 -13.81 0.55 -15.67
N ALA A 315 -14.19 -0.73 -15.66
CA ALA A 315 -15.59 -1.12 -15.61
C ALA A 315 -16.21 -0.77 -14.24
N PRO A 316 -17.45 -0.25 -14.20
CA PRO A 316 -18.15 0.01 -12.94
C PRO A 316 -18.35 -1.26 -12.11
N GLU A 317 -18.09 -1.17 -10.81
CA GLU A 317 -18.28 -2.23 -9.82
C GLU A 317 -19.38 -1.79 -8.83
N ARG A 318 -20.33 -2.69 -8.54
CA ARG A 318 -21.42 -2.43 -7.58
C ARG A 318 -20.91 -2.53 -6.14
N LEU A 319 -21.17 -1.49 -5.36
CA LEU A 319 -20.87 -1.44 -3.93
C LEU A 319 -22.09 -1.78 -3.07
N ALA A 320 -23.27 -1.29 -3.44
CA ALA A 320 -24.53 -1.53 -2.74
C ALA A 320 -25.72 -1.36 -3.70
N TYR A 321 -26.88 -1.87 -3.30
CA TYR A 321 -28.14 -1.60 -3.99
C TYR A 321 -29.32 -1.64 -3.02
N VAL A 322 -30.43 -1.05 -3.44
CA VAL A 322 -31.73 -1.22 -2.80
C VAL A 322 -32.83 -1.19 -3.86
N THR A 323 -33.79 -2.09 -3.75
CA THR A 323 -34.99 -2.12 -4.60
C THR A 323 -36.19 -1.70 -3.77
N PHE A 324 -36.98 -0.74 -4.25
CA PHE A 324 -38.20 -0.25 -3.58
C PHE A 324 -39.38 -0.20 -4.56
N LYS A 325 -40.61 -0.10 -4.04
CA LYS A 325 -41.84 -0.13 -4.82
C LYS A 325 -42.51 1.23 -4.80
N LEU A 326 -42.92 1.74 -5.96
CA LEU A 326 -43.70 2.96 -6.09
C LEU A 326 -45.12 2.64 -6.54
N LYS A 327 -46.12 3.08 -5.76
CA LYS A 327 -47.53 2.95 -6.10
C LYS A 327 -48.29 4.22 -5.70
N ARG A 328 -48.47 5.13 -6.66
CA ARG A 328 -49.18 6.40 -6.49
C ARG A 328 -50.69 6.24 -6.52
N ALA A 329 -51.20 5.23 -7.25
CA ALA A 329 -52.64 4.98 -7.34
C ALA A 329 -53.17 4.26 -6.07
N LEU A 330 -53.88 5.01 -5.23
CA LEU A 330 -54.70 4.45 -4.14
C LEU A 330 -56.10 4.12 -4.66
N ALA A 331 -56.45 2.84 -4.71
CA ALA A 331 -57.83 2.43 -4.97
C ALA A 331 -58.65 2.60 -3.68
N VAL A 332 -59.39 3.70 -3.57
CA VAL A 332 -60.34 3.90 -2.47
C VAL A 332 -61.66 3.22 -2.82
N ARG A 333 -62.01 2.15 -2.10
CA ARG A 333 -63.36 1.57 -2.16
C ARG A 333 -64.22 2.23 -1.09
N ALA A 334 -64.88 3.34 -1.44
CA ALA A 334 -65.90 3.92 -0.58
C ALA A 334 -67.22 3.16 -0.78
N MET A 335 -67.72 2.49 0.27
CA MET A 335 -69.13 2.13 0.35
C MET A 335 -69.91 3.39 0.70
N MET A 336 -70.66 3.95 -0.25
CA MET A 336 -71.74 4.88 0.07
C MET A 336 -72.88 4.05 0.68
N GLY A 337 -73.02 4.10 2.01
CA GLY A 337 -74.26 3.70 2.65
C GLY A 337 -75.34 4.72 2.27
N THR A 338 -76.35 4.30 1.53
CA THR A 338 -77.60 5.05 1.40
C THR A 338 -78.20 5.23 2.78
N MET A 339 -78.34 6.48 3.23
CA MET A 339 -79.18 6.80 4.39
C MET A 339 -80.63 6.59 3.98
N GLU A 340 -81.33 5.69 4.68
CA GLU A 340 -82.81 5.67 4.74
C GLU A 340 -83.31 6.61 5.83
#